data_AF-M7T4J2-F1
#
_entry.id   AF-M7T4J2-F1
#
_cell.length_a   1.000
_cell.length_b   1.000
_cell.length_c   1.000
_cell.angle_alpha   90.00
_cell.angle_beta   90.00
_cell.angle_gamma   90.00
#
_symmetry.space_group_name_H-M   'P 1'
#
loop_
_entity.id
_entity.type
_entity.pdbx_description
1 polymer ?
#
loop_
_entity_poly.entity_id
_entity_poly.type
_entity_poly.pdbx_seq_one_letter_code
_entity_poly.pdbx_strand_id
1 'polypeptide(L)'
;MVYLLDLIVPLVHIAKRMLFLAVARVLWGFRIEAAAVDPDSGHPVVPDPLELTLGALVQPVPFPARISPRAEKRAQIIRDRWAADLELLDGDGQWKEIPEGMKFHTYEPAKE
;
A
#
# COMPACT_ATOMS: atom_id res chain seq x y z
N MET A 1 -10.09 -15.07 28.26
CA MET A 1 -10.68 -13.98 27.44
C MET A 1 -9.84 -12.70 27.45
N VAL A 2 -9.04 -12.41 28.49
CA VAL A 2 -8.13 -11.25 28.54
C VAL A 2 -6.87 -11.44 27.65
N TYR A 3 -6.30 -12.64 27.61
CA TYR A 3 -5.09 -12.95 26.80
C TYR A 3 -5.26 -12.89 25.28
N LEU A 4 -6.50 -12.92 24.77
CA LEU A 4 -6.77 -12.86 23.32
C LEU A 4 -6.67 -11.43 22.77
N LEU A 5 -6.95 -10.43 23.60
CA LEU A 5 -6.84 -9.01 23.23
C LEU A 5 -5.38 -8.56 23.18
N ASP A 6 -4.53 -9.05 24.07
CA ASP A 6 -3.11 -8.66 24.14
C ASP A 6 -2.29 -9.12 22.93
N LEU A 7 -2.73 -10.16 22.19
CA LEU A 7 -2.05 -10.61 20.97
C LEU A 7 -2.45 -9.81 19.72
N ILE A 8 -3.66 -9.25 19.70
CA ILE A 8 -4.17 -8.43 18.59
C ILE A 8 -3.55 -7.03 18.62
N VAL A 9 -3.35 -6.47 19.81
CA VAL A 9 -2.86 -5.10 19.99
C VAL A 9 -1.47 -4.85 19.37
N PRO A 10 -0.44 -5.72 19.51
CA PRO A 10 0.86 -5.53 18.86
C PRO A 10 0.78 -5.51 17.33
N LEU A 11 0.01 -6.43 16.74
CA LEU A 11 -0.16 -6.51 15.29
C LEU A 11 -0.89 -5.29 14.75
N VAL A 12 -1.90 -4.78 15.47
CA VAL A 12 -2.61 -3.54 15.11
C VAL A 12 -1.66 -2.34 15.12
N HIS A 13 -0.72 -2.25 16.07
CA HIS A 13 0.26 -1.15 16.09
C HIS A 13 1.19 -1.19 14.88
N ILE A 14 1.66 -2.37 14.48
CA ILE A 14 2.49 -2.56 13.28
C ILE A 14 1.67 -2.20 12.03
N ALA A 15 0.46 -2.74 11.90
CA ALA A 15 -0.43 -2.50 10.77
C ALA A 15 -0.74 -1.01 10.58
N LYS A 16 -1.02 -0.27 11.68
CA LYS A 16 -1.27 1.18 11.62
C LYS A 16 -0.09 1.96 11.04
N ARG A 17 1.14 1.63 11.45
CA ARG A 17 2.36 2.29 10.95
C ARG A 17 2.63 1.93 9.48
N MET A 18 2.42 0.67 9.11
CA MET A 18 2.55 0.21 7.73
C MET A 18 1.54 0.90 6.82
N LEU A 19 0.26 0.93 7.22
CA LEU A 19 -0.81 1.57 6.47
C LEU A 19 -0.56 3.07 6.32
N PHE A 20 -0.15 3.76 7.39
CA PHE A 20 0.21 5.18 7.32
C PHE A 20 1.30 5.44 6.28
N LEU A 21 2.39 4.66 6.30
CA LEU A 21 3.48 4.82 5.34
C LEU A 21 3.07 4.46 3.92
N ALA A 22 2.20 3.45 3.73
CA ALA A 22 1.66 3.09 2.43
C ALA A 22 0.81 4.24 1.85
N VAL A 23 -0.16 4.74 2.62
CA VAL A 23 -1.03 5.85 2.20
C VAL A 23 -0.21 7.13 1.94
N ALA A 24 0.76 7.45 2.81
CA ALA A 24 1.62 8.61 2.61
C ALA A 24 2.42 8.53 1.28
N ARG A 25 2.95 7.36 0.92
CA ARG A 25 3.66 7.16 -0.35
C ARG A 25 2.72 7.28 -1.55
N VAL A 26 1.52 6.72 -1.46
CA VAL A 26 0.50 6.84 -2.51
C VAL A 26 0.12 8.29 -2.73
N LEU A 27 -0.22 9.04 -1.67
CA LEU A 27 -0.58 10.47 -1.76
C LEU A 27 0.60 11.38 -2.16
N TRP A 28 1.83 10.94 -1.89
CA TRP A 28 3.02 11.61 -2.39
C TRP A 28 3.18 11.40 -3.91
N GLY A 29 2.98 10.19 -4.42
CA GLY A 29 3.21 9.84 -5.83
C GLY A 29 2.06 10.18 -6.77
N PHE A 30 0.82 10.01 -6.31
CA PHE A 30 -0.37 9.95 -7.17
C PHE A 30 -1.44 10.96 -6.79
N ARG A 31 -2.11 11.47 -7.81
CA ARG A 31 -3.37 12.21 -7.74
C ARG A 31 -4.48 11.18 -7.90
N ILE A 32 -5.46 11.21 -7.00
CA ILE A 32 -6.60 10.30 -6.97
C ILE A 32 -7.84 11.18 -7.08
N GLU A 33 -8.62 10.98 -8.13
CA GLU A 33 -9.78 11.79 -8.47
C GLU A 33 -10.95 10.87 -8.84
N ALA A 34 -12.18 11.38 -8.66
CA ALA A 34 -13.35 10.72 -9.21
C ALA A 34 -13.21 10.63 -10.74
N ALA A 35 -13.48 9.44 -11.29
CA ALA A 35 -13.39 9.22 -12.73
C ALA A 35 -14.71 9.53 -13.48
N ALA A 36 -15.83 9.60 -12.75
CA ALA A 36 -17.16 9.80 -13.31
C ALA A 36 -17.83 11.04 -12.73
N VAL A 37 -18.73 11.62 -13.52
CA VAL A 37 -19.62 12.71 -13.14
C VAL A 37 -21.04 12.18 -13.26
N ASP A 38 -21.86 12.47 -12.25
CA ASP A 38 -23.27 12.10 -12.23
C ASP A 38 -24.03 12.93 -13.28
N PRO A 39 -24.78 12.30 -14.21
CA PRO A 39 -25.44 13.00 -15.31
C PRO A 39 -26.51 14.00 -14.86
N ASP A 40 -27.17 13.73 -13.73
CA ASP A 40 -28.33 14.51 -13.28
C ASP A 40 -27.90 15.71 -12.43
N SER A 41 -26.94 15.51 -11.53
CA SER A 41 -26.43 16.53 -10.61
C SER A 41 -25.20 17.27 -11.13
N GLY A 42 -24.48 16.72 -12.10
CA GLY A 42 -23.23 17.28 -12.62
C GLY A 42 -22.05 17.23 -11.63
N HIS A 43 -22.21 16.54 -10.49
CA HIS A 43 -21.18 16.41 -9.47
C HIS A 43 -20.31 15.15 -9.66
N PRO A 44 -19.05 15.16 -9.18
CA PRO A 44 -18.23 13.96 -9.20
C PRO A 44 -18.88 12.80 -8.45
N VAL A 45 -18.87 11.60 -9.03
CA VAL A 45 -19.36 10.38 -8.35
C VAL A 45 -18.35 9.97 -7.29
N VAL A 46 -18.73 10.11 -6.02
CA VAL A 46 -17.92 9.71 -4.86
C VAL A 46 -18.43 8.36 -4.35
N PRO A 47 -17.57 7.35 -4.14
CA PRO A 47 -18.00 6.06 -3.61
C PRO A 47 -18.58 6.19 -2.20
N ASP A 48 -19.64 5.43 -1.91
CA ASP A 48 -20.20 5.35 -0.57
C ASP A 48 -19.22 4.59 0.35
N PRO A 49 -18.70 5.20 1.43
CA PRO A 49 -17.76 4.55 2.34
C PRO A 49 -18.36 3.36 3.11
N LEU A 50 -19.68 3.20 3.12
CA LEU A 50 -20.38 2.08 3.76
C LEU A 50 -20.80 1.00 2.77
N GLU A 51 -20.62 1.21 1.47
CA GLU A 51 -20.89 0.21 0.44
C GLU A 51 -19.72 -0.77 0.34
N LEU A 52 -19.79 -1.82 1.16
CA LEU A 52 -18.73 -2.78 1.36
C LEU A 52 -19.18 -4.20 1.00
N THR A 53 -18.23 -5.05 0.61
CA THR A 53 -18.47 -6.50 0.43
C THR A 53 -18.75 -7.19 1.76
N LEU A 54 -19.60 -8.20 1.75
CA LEU A 54 -19.84 -9.06 2.92
C LEU A 54 -18.80 -10.18 3.01
N GLY A 55 -18.41 -10.56 4.24
CA GLY A 55 -17.51 -11.70 4.49
C GLY A 55 -16.49 -11.44 5.59
N ALA A 56 -15.52 -12.36 5.70
CA ALA A 56 -14.43 -12.26 6.69
C ALA A 56 -13.42 -11.14 6.36
N LEU A 57 -13.26 -10.81 5.07
CA LEU A 57 -12.50 -9.67 4.59
C LEU A 57 -13.45 -8.68 3.94
N VAL A 58 -13.69 -7.57 4.62
CA VAL A 58 -14.57 -6.50 4.16
C VAL A 58 -13.73 -5.49 3.38
N GLN A 59 -14.12 -5.19 2.14
CA GLN A 59 -13.49 -4.20 1.28
C GLN A 59 -14.57 -3.35 0.60
N PRO A 60 -14.25 -2.13 0.12
CA PRO A 60 -15.15 -1.36 -0.71
C PRO A 60 -15.56 -2.13 -1.96
N VAL A 61 -16.81 -1.98 -2.41
CA VAL A 61 -17.20 -2.47 -3.74
C VAL A 61 -16.38 -1.75 -4.82
N PRO A 62 -16.15 -2.35 -6.00
CA PRO A 62 -15.42 -1.70 -7.08
C PRO A 62 -16.09 -0.38 -7.50
N PHE A 63 -15.32 0.71 -7.55
CA PHE A 63 -15.77 2.03 -8.00
C PHE A 63 -14.77 2.66 -8.98
N PRO A 64 -15.22 3.50 -9.92
CA PRO A 64 -14.33 4.15 -10.87
C PRO A 64 -13.49 5.25 -10.20
N ALA A 65 -12.17 5.18 -10.37
CA ALA A 65 -11.23 6.22 -9.94
C ALA A 65 -10.24 6.56 -11.05
N ARG A 66 -9.87 7.84 -11.17
CA ARG A 66 -8.75 8.30 -11.98
C ARG A 66 -7.53 8.43 -11.10
N ILE A 67 -6.50 7.64 -11.38
CA ILE A 67 -5.21 7.70 -10.69
C ILE A 67 -4.15 8.11 -11.71
N SER A 68 -3.47 9.22 -11.44
CA SER A 68 -2.40 9.73 -12.29
C SER A 68 -1.20 10.16 -11.46
N PRO A 69 0.03 10.16 -12.02
CA PRO A 69 1.17 10.75 -11.33
C PRO A 69 0.91 12.20 -10.95
N ARG A 70 1.36 12.63 -9.76
CA ARG A 70 1.24 14.06 -9.35
C ARG A 70 2.18 14.97 -10.13
N ALA A 71 3.33 14.45 -10.54
CA ALA A 71 4.33 15.14 -11.34
C ALA A 71 5.25 14.10 -11.98
N GLU A 72 5.74 14.39 -13.19
CA GLU A 72 6.63 13.48 -13.92
C GLU A 72 7.90 13.15 -13.13
N LYS A 73 8.47 14.17 -12.46
CA LYS A 73 9.63 13.99 -11.57
C LYS A 73 9.40 12.93 -10.48
N ARG A 74 8.18 12.86 -9.92
CA ARG A 74 7.84 11.89 -8.87
C ARG A 74 7.69 10.49 -9.45
N ALA A 75 7.07 10.38 -10.63
CA ALA A 75 6.99 9.11 -11.36
C ALA A 75 8.38 8.57 -11.69
N GLN A 76 9.30 9.45 -12.10
CA GLN A 76 10.66 9.06 -12.41
C GLN A 76 11.40 8.51 -11.17
N ILE A 77 11.30 9.19 -10.02
CA ILE A 77 11.90 8.70 -8.77
C ILE A 77 11.40 7.29 -8.41
N ILE A 78 10.10 7.03 -8.58
CA ILE A 78 9.52 5.70 -8.32
C ILE A 78 10.08 4.66 -9.29
N ARG A 79 10.13 4.97 -10.59
CA ARG A 79 10.66 4.06 -11.62
C ARG A 79 12.14 3.78 -11.45
N ASP A 80 12.94 4.80 -11.16
CA ASP A 80 14.38 4.68 -10.92
C ASP A 80 14.65 3.79 -9.69
N ARG A 81 13.88 3.99 -8.61
CA ARG A 81 14.02 3.14 -7.41
C ARG A 81 13.62 1.71 -7.69
N TRP A 82 12.50 1.51 -8.38
CA TRP A 82 12.05 0.16 -8.77
C TRP A 82 13.09 -0.54 -9.65
N ALA A 83 13.64 0.15 -10.65
CA ALA A 83 14.67 -0.41 -11.52
C ALA A 83 15.93 -0.81 -10.75
N ALA A 84 16.37 0.01 -9.79
CA ALA A 84 17.51 -0.32 -8.93
C ALA A 84 17.23 -1.53 -8.02
N ASP A 85 16.00 -1.69 -7.54
CA ASP A 85 15.63 -2.79 -6.65
C ASP A 85 15.43 -4.12 -7.40
N LEU A 86 15.14 -4.12 -8.71
CA LEU A 86 14.94 -5.35 -9.50
C LEU A 86 16.14 -6.30 -9.44
N GLU A 87 17.37 -5.78 -9.35
CA GLU A 87 18.58 -6.60 -9.27
C GLU A 87 18.63 -7.43 -7.97
N LEU A 88 17.98 -6.92 -6.92
CA LEU A 88 17.89 -7.54 -5.60
C LEU A 88 16.75 -8.56 -5.50
N LEU A 89 15.90 -8.67 -6.52
CA LEU A 89 14.76 -9.58 -6.55
C LEU A 89 15.02 -10.82 -7.42
N ASP A 90 14.53 -11.97 -6.98
CA ASP A 90 14.51 -13.22 -7.77
C ASP A 90 13.38 -13.22 -8.82
N GLY A 91 13.23 -14.34 -9.53
CA GLY A 91 12.22 -14.48 -10.59
C GLY A 91 10.77 -14.39 -10.10
N ASP A 92 10.54 -14.62 -8.80
CA ASP A 92 9.23 -14.54 -8.14
C ASP A 92 9.00 -13.19 -7.44
N GLY A 93 9.95 -12.26 -7.57
CA GLY A 93 9.90 -10.94 -6.95
C GLY A 93 10.20 -10.95 -5.45
N GLN A 94 10.82 -12.01 -4.92
CA GLN A 94 11.29 -12.06 -3.54
C GLN A 94 12.72 -11.52 -3.43
N TRP A 95 13.09 -11.02 -2.24
CA TRP A 95 14.44 -10.54 -1.98
C TRP A 95 15.44 -11.69 -2.01
N LYS A 96 16.46 -11.60 -2.88
CA LYS A 96 17.62 -12.50 -2.88
C LYS A 96 18.43 -12.34 -1.60
N GLU A 97 18.62 -11.07 -1.21
CA GLU A 97 19.40 -10.65 -0.05
C GLU A 97 18.73 -9.42 0.58
N ILE A 98 18.94 -9.21 1.89
CA ILE A 98 18.41 -8.04 2.59
C ILE A 98 19.26 -6.81 2.21
N PRO A 99 18.66 -5.74 1.65
CA PRO A 99 19.43 -4.59 1.17
C PRO A 99 20.23 -3.89 2.28
N GLU A 100 21.40 -3.36 1.91
CA GLU A 100 22.27 -2.59 2.81
C GLU A 100 21.50 -1.39 3.42
N GLY A 101 21.59 -1.23 4.74
CA GLY A 101 20.87 -0.17 5.48
C GLY A 101 19.49 -0.57 6.03
N MET A 102 18.97 -1.77 5.73
CA MET A 102 17.80 -2.31 6.46
C MET A 102 18.20 -2.88 7.83
N LYS A 103 17.23 -2.88 8.77
CA LYS A 103 17.41 -3.31 10.18
C LYS A 103 17.87 -4.77 10.37
N PHE A 104 17.94 -5.57 9.32
CA PHE A 104 18.34 -6.98 9.38
C PHE A 104 19.37 -7.37 8.31
N HIS A 105 20.05 -6.40 7.67
CA HIS A 105 21.04 -6.72 6.62
C HIS A 105 22.20 -7.59 7.10
N THR A 106 22.49 -7.61 8.42
CA THR A 106 23.50 -8.47 9.05
C THR A 106 22.91 -9.70 9.76
N TYR A 107 21.63 -10.02 9.55
CA TYR A 107 21.03 -11.19 10.20
C TYR A 107 21.49 -12.47 9.49
N GLU A 108 22.32 -13.25 10.16
CA GLU A 108 22.59 -14.64 9.78
C GLU A 108 21.62 -15.55 10.55
N PRO A 109 20.77 -16.35 9.87
CA PRO A 109 19.95 -17.33 10.55
C PRO A 109 20.86 -18.38 11.21
N ALA A 110 20.52 -18.77 12.44
CA ALA A 110 21.21 -19.86 13.13
C ALA A 110 21.13 -21.14 12.26
N LYS A 111 22.27 -21.76 11.98
CA LYS A 111 22.32 -23.06 11.31
C LYS A 111 21.80 -24.11 12.30
N GLU A 112 20.68 -24.75 11.95
CA GLU A 112 20.22 -25.99 12.61
C GLU A 112 21.18 -27.15 12.29
#